data_AF-A0A382ZNZ3-F1
#
_entry.id   AF-A0A382ZNZ3-F1
#
_cell.length_a   1.000
_cell.length_b   1.000
_cell.length_c   1.000
_cell.angle_alpha   90.00
_cell.angle_beta   90.00
_cell.angle_gamma   90.00
#
_symmetry.space_group_name_H-M   'P 1'
#
loop_
_entity.id
_entity.type
_entity.pdbx_description
1 polymer ?
#
loop_
_entity_poly.entity_id
_entity_poly.type
_entity_poly.pdbx_seq_one_letter_code
_entity_poly.pdbx_strand_id
1 'polypeptide(L)'
;MNRRTICLSLVALLLSWVSTLNADTVLSGHAITMFDNEAPRYGPDFRHFNYINPDAPKGGTLRLAVEGTFDSFHPFIPKGNAASTGSVETLLVNSADEPFTAYGLIAEAIEWPADRSWVIFNLRSEARWHDGTPITADDVVWSFETLMELGHPRYRYYYSAIERAEVLGAYRVRFSFKESGNRELPMII
;
A
#
# COMPACT_ATOMS: atom_id res chain seq x y z
N MET A 1 42.83 -21.35 70.13
CA MET A 1 42.93 -22.78 69.80
C MET A 1 42.13 -23.01 68.52
N ASN A 2 42.78 -23.52 67.47
CA ASN A 2 42.31 -23.93 66.11
C ASN A 2 41.81 -22.81 65.15
N ARG A 3 42.54 -22.38 64.11
CA ARG A 3 43.15 -22.99 62.89
C ARG A 3 42.19 -23.13 61.68
N ARG A 4 42.54 -22.36 60.61
CA ARG A 4 42.42 -22.66 59.16
C ARG A 4 40.97 -22.55 58.58
N THR A 5 40.68 -22.12 57.35
CA THR A 5 41.41 -22.18 56.07
C THR A 5 40.76 -21.21 55.06
N ILE A 6 41.57 -20.68 54.15
CA ILE A 6 41.21 -19.95 52.92
C ILE A 6 40.47 -20.88 51.94
N CYS A 7 39.45 -20.39 51.22
CA CYS A 7 39.11 -20.93 49.90
C CYS A 7 38.47 -19.87 49.01
N LEU A 8 39.16 -19.55 47.92
CA LEU A 8 38.67 -18.79 46.77
C LEU A 8 37.41 -19.47 46.20
N SER A 9 36.43 -18.69 45.76
CA SER A 9 35.39 -19.21 44.86
C SER A 9 35.11 -18.18 43.78
N LEU A 10 35.36 -18.64 42.55
CA LEU A 10 35.38 -17.93 41.29
C LEU A 10 34.10 -17.15 40.97
N VAL A 11 34.34 -16.01 40.32
CA VAL A 11 33.45 -15.29 39.42
C VAL A 11 32.86 -16.22 38.36
N ALA A 12 31.54 -16.22 38.22
CA ALA A 12 30.84 -16.58 36.99
C ALA A 12 29.57 -15.75 36.87
N LEU A 13 29.72 -14.49 36.43
CA LEU A 13 28.60 -13.65 36.04
C LEU A 13 28.08 -14.17 34.70
N LEU A 14 26.99 -14.94 34.72
CA LEU A 14 26.21 -15.31 33.54
C LEU A 14 25.46 -14.06 33.04
N LEU A 15 26.16 -13.22 32.26
CA LEU A 15 25.52 -12.23 31.39
C LEU A 15 24.81 -12.99 30.28
N SER A 16 23.54 -13.34 30.53
CA SER A 16 22.62 -13.73 29.48
C SER A 16 22.44 -12.52 28.57
N TRP A 17 23.08 -12.57 27.41
CA TRP A 17 22.68 -11.75 26.27
C TRP A 17 21.27 -12.16 25.88
N VAL A 18 20.29 -11.47 26.45
CA VAL A 18 18.96 -11.41 25.86
C VAL A 18 19.13 -10.57 24.61
N SER A 19 19.35 -11.22 23.48
CA SER A 19 19.14 -10.60 22.18
C SER A 19 17.64 -10.30 22.11
N THR A 20 17.23 -9.09 22.45
CA THR A 20 15.94 -8.57 22.01
C THR A 20 16.01 -8.51 20.51
N LEU A 21 15.51 -9.55 19.84
CA LEU A 21 15.02 -9.40 18.47
C LEU A 21 14.00 -8.27 18.55
N ASN A 22 14.36 -7.08 18.08
CA ASN A 22 13.38 -6.09 17.66
C ASN A 22 12.62 -6.78 16.53
N ALA A 23 11.49 -7.40 16.87
CA ALA A 23 10.50 -7.70 15.87
C ALA A 23 10.08 -6.35 15.33
N ASP A 24 10.44 -6.06 14.07
CA ASP A 24 9.96 -4.87 13.38
C ASP A 24 8.45 -4.84 13.53
N THR A 25 7.95 -3.83 14.22
CA THR A 25 6.51 -3.71 14.48
C THR A 25 5.83 -3.52 13.15
N VAL A 26 5.11 -4.56 12.71
CA VAL A 26 4.27 -4.51 11.53
C VAL A 26 2.95 -3.86 11.92
N LEU A 27 2.71 -2.70 11.32
CA LEU A 27 1.45 -1.97 11.41
C LEU A 27 0.49 -2.54 10.37
N SER A 28 -0.80 -2.50 10.67
CA SER A 28 -1.86 -2.89 9.74
C SER A 28 -3.10 -2.02 9.94
N GLY A 29 -3.81 -1.71 8.85
CA GLY A 29 -5.04 -0.94 8.91
C GLY A 29 -5.80 -0.91 7.58
N HIS A 30 -7.07 -0.49 7.65
CA HIS A 30 -7.93 -0.22 6.48
C HIS A 30 -7.57 1.09 5.77
N ALA A 31 -6.66 1.87 6.36
CA ALA A 31 -6.19 3.14 5.86
C ALA A 31 -4.74 3.38 6.30
N ILE A 32 -4.04 4.22 5.56
CA ILE A 32 -2.68 4.67 5.85
C ILE A 32 -2.61 6.20 5.67
N THR A 33 -1.91 6.85 6.58
CA THR A 33 -1.64 8.30 6.55
C THR A 33 -0.17 8.55 6.22
N MET A 34 0.10 9.67 5.57
CA MET A 34 1.45 10.19 5.35
C MET A 34 2.13 10.58 6.68
N PHE A 35 1.35 10.94 7.71
CA PHE A 35 1.87 11.46 8.98
C PHE A 35 1.71 10.43 10.10
N ASP A 36 2.81 9.84 10.56
CA ASP A 36 2.82 8.73 11.53
C ASP A 36 2.13 9.05 12.88
N ASN A 37 1.96 10.33 13.23
CA ASN A 37 1.34 10.78 14.47
C ASN A 37 -0.15 11.14 14.32
N GLU A 38 -0.73 10.91 13.15
CA GLU A 38 -2.13 11.20 12.86
C GLU A 38 -2.90 9.90 12.67
N ALA A 39 -4.10 9.81 13.26
CA ALA A 39 -5.01 8.72 12.96
C ALA A 39 -5.85 9.10 11.72
N PRO A 40 -6.17 8.13 10.84
CA PRO A 40 -7.17 8.35 9.79
C PRO A 40 -8.47 8.88 10.39
N ARG A 41 -9.06 9.90 9.76
CA ARG A 41 -10.32 10.50 10.23
C ARG A 41 -11.46 9.49 10.28
N TYR A 42 -11.50 8.58 9.31
CA TYR A 42 -12.55 7.59 9.19
C TYR A 42 -12.10 6.25 9.79
N GLY A 43 -12.78 5.82 10.86
CA GLY A 43 -12.53 4.52 11.50
C GLY A 43 -12.93 3.33 10.61
N PRO A 44 -12.57 2.09 10.99
CA PRO A 44 -12.74 0.89 10.14
C PRO A 44 -14.20 0.59 9.75
N ASP A 45 -15.17 1.05 10.55
CA ASP A 45 -16.60 0.81 10.33
C ASP A 45 -17.31 1.92 9.52
N PHE A 46 -16.56 2.91 9.02
CA PHE A 46 -17.16 4.00 8.23
C PHE A 46 -17.81 3.48 6.94
N ARG A 47 -18.93 4.09 6.54
CA ARG A 47 -19.72 3.63 5.39
C ARG A 47 -19.54 4.48 4.14
N HIS A 48 -19.15 5.73 4.32
CA HIS A 48 -18.89 6.69 3.27
C HIS A 48 -18.07 7.85 3.82
N PHE A 49 -17.38 8.59 2.95
CA PHE A 49 -16.77 9.85 3.34
C PHE A 49 -17.83 10.91 3.68
N ASN A 50 -17.48 11.88 4.54
CA ASN A 50 -18.41 12.91 5.01
C ASN A 50 -18.90 13.85 3.90
N TYR A 51 -18.11 14.00 2.84
CA TYR A 51 -18.44 14.82 1.68
C TYR A 51 -19.30 14.09 0.63
N ILE A 52 -19.77 12.88 0.94
CA ILE A 52 -20.66 12.09 0.07
C ILE A 52 -22.09 12.19 0.57
N ASN A 53 -23.04 12.40 -0.36
CA ASN A 53 -24.45 12.20 -0.10
C ASN A 53 -24.79 10.69 -0.27
N PRO A 54 -25.04 9.93 0.82
CA PRO A 54 -25.35 8.51 0.71
C PRO A 54 -26.70 8.25 -0.01
N ASP A 55 -27.61 9.22 0.05
CA ASP A 55 -28.94 9.17 -0.56
C ASP A 55 -28.97 9.75 -1.99
N ALA A 56 -27.79 9.88 -2.63
CA ALA A 56 -27.70 10.41 -3.98
C ALA A 56 -28.56 9.56 -4.95
N PRO A 57 -29.54 10.18 -5.67
CA PRO A 57 -30.38 9.48 -6.62
C PRO A 57 -29.55 8.73 -7.66
N LYS A 58 -29.93 7.49 -7.97
CA LYS A 58 -29.24 6.67 -8.97
C LYS A 58 -29.97 6.74 -10.30
N GLY A 59 -29.24 7.02 -11.37
CA GLY A 59 -29.74 7.11 -12.74
C GLY A 59 -29.51 8.48 -13.39
N GLY A 60 -30.04 8.64 -14.61
CA GLY A 60 -29.85 9.85 -15.42
C GLY A 60 -28.63 9.77 -16.35
N THR A 61 -28.31 10.90 -16.98
CA THR A 61 -27.16 11.01 -17.89
C THR A 61 -26.36 12.24 -17.56
N LEU A 62 -25.10 12.04 -17.20
CA LEU A 62 -24.12 13.11 -17.05
C LEU A 62 -23.47 13.38 -18.42
N ARG A 63 -23.52 14.63 -18.87
CA ARG A 63 -22.85 15.08 -20.10
C ARG A 63 -21.77 16.09 -19.73
N LEU A 64 -20.52 15.65 -19.80
CA LEU A 64 -19.36 16.49 -19.54
C LEU A 64 -18.73 16.94 -20.86
N ALA A 65 -18.28 18.19 -20.92
CA ALA A 65 -17.44 18.69 -22.00
C ALA A 65 -15.98 18.63 -21.56
N VAL A 66 -15.09 18.22 -22.46
CA VAL A 66 -13.64 18.22 -22.25
C VAL A 66 -13.01 18.96 -23.42
N GLU A 67 -12.00 19.78 -23.13
CA GLU A 67 -11.22 20.45 -24.18
C GLU A 67 -10.26 19.47 -24.84
N GLY A 68 -10.11 19.57 -26.17
CA GLY A 68 -9.20 18.73 -26.94
C GLY A 68 -9.88 17.57 -27.68
N THR A 69 -9.08 16.57 -28.06
CA THR A 69 -9.53 15.35 -28.77
C THR A 69 -8.79 14.13 -28.21
N PHE A 70 -9.27 12.94 -28.53
CA PHE A 70 -8.61 11.67 -28.21
C PHE A 70 -8.40 10.83 -29.47
N ASP A 71 -7.41 9.95 -29.43
CA ASP A 71 -7.15 8.96 -30.48
C ASP A 71 -6.84 7.56 -29.91
N SER A 72 -6.93 7.40 -28.58
CA SER A 72 -6.66 6.16 -27.86
C SER A 72 -7.58 6.02 -26.64
N PHE A 73 -7.78 4.78 -26.19
CA PHE A 73 -8.40 4.44 -24.90
C PHE A 73 -7.39 3.86 -23.90
N HIS A 74 -6.11 3.82 -24.25
CA HIS A 74 -5.06 3.24 -23.42
C HIS A 74 -4.23 4.34 -22.74
N PRO A 75 -4.44 4.66 -21.45
CA PRO A 75 -3.80 5.80 -20.80
C PRO A 75 -2.35 5.54 -20.36
N PHE A 76 -1.87 4.30 -20.46
CA PHE A 76 -0.54 3.93 -19.94
C PHE A 76 0.59 3.86 -20.98
N ILE A 77 0.30 4.01 -22.29
CA ILE A 77 1.34 3.87 -23.34
C ILE A 77 2.04 5.21 -23.63
N PRO A 78 3.27 5.17 -24.18
CA PRO A 78 4.02 6.39 -24.52
C PRO A 78 3.38 7.29 -25.59
N LYS A 79 2.53 6.74 -26.46
CA LYS A 79 2.00 7.44 -27.64
C LYS A 79 0.48 7.39 -27.69
N GLY A 80 -0.14 8.54 -27.95
CA GLY A 80 -1.58 8.70 -28.11
C GLY A 80 -2.16 9.67 -27.07
N ASN A 81 -3.27 10.30 -27.42
CA ASN A 81 -4.08 11.14 -26.54
C ASN A 81 -5.22 10.28 -26.01
N ALA A 82 -5.03 9.71 -24.82
CA ALA A 82 -6.00 8.80 -24.23
C ALA A 82 -7.25 9.54 -23.73
N ALA A 83 -8.43 9.03 -24.05
CA ALA A 83 -9.67 9.45 -23.41
C ALA A 83 -9.71 8.94 -21.96
N SER A 84 -10.22 9.78 -21.05
CA SER A 84 -10.58 9.33 -19.70
C SER A 84 -11.89 8.56 -19.75
N THR A 85 -11.86 7.27 -19.45
CA THR A 85 -13.05 6.39 -19.48
C THR A 85 -13.57 6.03 -18.10
N GLY A 86 -12.84 6.38 -17.03
CA GLY A 86 -13.16 5.95 -15.66
C GLY A 86 -13.12 4.44 -15.47
N SER A 87 -12.38 3.71 -16.32
CA SER A 87 -12.35 2.24 -16.35
C SER A 87 -11.17 1.61 -15.61
N VAL A 88 -10.37 2.42 -14.91
CA VAL A 88 -9.20 1.96 -14.15
C VAL A 88 -9.40 2.38 -12.70
N GLU A 89 -9.09 1.46 -11.80
CA GLU A 89 -9.14 1.66 -10.36
C GLU A 89 -7.74 1.47 -9.74
N THR A 90 -7.57 2.00 -8.54
CA THR A 90 -6.33 1.92 -7.75
C THR A 90 -6.47 0.92 -6.60
N LEU A 91 -5.35 0.57 -5.96
CA LEU A 91 -5.39 -0.25 -4.75
C LEU A 91 -6.04 0.48 -3.58
N LEU A 92 -5.72 1.77 -3.42
CA LEU A 92 -6.23 2.66 -2.39
C LEU A 92 -6.84 3.93 -3.00
N VAL A 93 -7.73 4.59 -2.26
CA VAL A 93 -8.32 5.88 -2.64
C VAL A 93 -8.00 6.95 -1.60
N ASN A 94 -7.55 8.13 -2.05
CA ASN A 94 -7.27 9.25 -1.15
C ASN A 94 -8.56 9.95 -0.73
N SER A 95 -8.65 10.32 0.56
CA SER A 95 -9.72 11.18 1.03
C SER A 95 -9.53 12.63 0.56
N ALA A 96 -10.62 13.27 0.11
CA ALA A 96 -10.62 14.68 -0.29
C ALA A 96 -10.71 15.67 0.89
N ASP A 97 -10.98 15.20 2.11
CA ASP A 97 -11.11 16.04 3.32
C ASP A 97 -10.06 15.74 4.38
N GLU A 98 -8.93 15.15 3.97
CA GLU A 98 -7.73 14.91 4.77
C GLU A 98 -6.47 15.33 3.99
N PRO A 99 -5.35 15.70 4.65
CA PRO A 99 -4.15 16.17 3.96
C PRO A 99 -3.55 15.14 3.00
N PHE A 100 -3.32 13.91 3.49
CA PHE A 100 -2.89 12.76 2.69
C PHE A 100 -3.17 11.47 3.48
N THR A 101 -4.38 10.95 3.32
CA THR A 101 -4.82 9.67 3.91
C THR A 101 -5.46 8.83 2.81
N ALA A 102 -4.96 7.60 2.65
CA ALA A 102 -5.45 6.65 1.65
C ALA A 102 -6.22 5.52 2.35
N TYR A 103 -7.41 5.20 1.85
CA TYR A 103 -8.31 4.16 2.35
C TYR A 103 -8.39 3.00 1.37
N GLY A 104 -8.68 1.82 1.88
CA GLY A 104 -8.82 0.61 1.06
C GLY A 104 -9.88 0.73 -0.05
N LEU A 105 -9.47 0.51 -1.31
CA LEU A 105 -10.34 0.39 -2.48
C LEU A 105 -10.36 -1.06 -2.98
N ILE A 106 -9.49 -1.44 -3.93
CA ILE A 106 -9.28 -2.85 -4.31
C ILE A 106 -8.62 -3.60 -3.15
N ALA A 107 -7.66 -2.97 -2.48
CA ALA A 107 -7.12 -3.47 -1.22
C ALA A 107 -8.07 -3.13 -0.07
N GLU A 108 -8.39 -4.08 0.81
CA GLU A 108 -9.16 -3.80 2.04
C GLU A 108 -8.28 -3.40 3.21
N ALA A 109 -7.04 -3.89 3.24
CA ALA A 109 -6.10 -3.64 4.31
C ALA A 109 -4.68 -3.54 3.78
N ILE A 110 -3.87 -2.77 4.50
CA ILE A 110 -2.47 -2.53 4.19
C ILE A 110 -1.66 -2.99 5.40
N GLU A 111 -0.49 -3.56 5.18
CA GLU A 111 0.51 -3.84 6.22
C GLU A 111 1.84 -3.18 5.85
N TRP A 112 2.52 -2.59 6.83
CA TRP A 112 3.81 -1.96 6.64
C TRP A 112 4.61 -1.95 7.95
N PRO A 113 5.95 -2.00 7.88
CA PRO A 113 6.80 -1.83 9.06
C PRO A 113 6.89 -0.35 9.44
N ALA A 114 7.27 -0.07 10.69
CA ALA A 114 7.48 1.31 11.17
C ALA A 114 8.48 2.12 10.31
N ASP A 115 9.45 1.46 9.70
CA ASP A 115 10.44 2.09 8.81
C ASP A 115 9.97 2.25 7.36
N ARG A 116 8.76 1.76 7.02
CA ARG A 116 8.18 1.77 5.68
C ARG A 116 9.10 1.21 4.59
N SER A 117 9.92 0.20 4.90
CA SER A 117 10.79 -0.49 3.93
C SER A 117 10.05 -1.37 2.92
N TRP A 118 8.80 -1.71 3.20
CA TRP A 118 7.92 -2.48 2.32
C TRP A 118 6.45 -2.17 2.62
N VAL A 119 5.56 -2.57 1.71
CA VAL A 119 4.11 -2.57 1.92
C VAL A 119 3.50 -3.87 1.43
N ILE A 120 2.51 -4.39 2.14
CA ILE A 120 1.65 -5.49 1.68
C ILE A 120 0.24 -4.93 1.51
N PHE A 121 -0.37 -5.23 0.37
CA PHE A 121 -1.79 -5.00 0.13
C PHE A 121 -2.54 -6.33 0.22
N ASN A 122 -3.59 -6.34 1.04
CA ASN A 122 -4.54 -7.44 1.15
C ASN A 122 -5.77 -7.07 0.31
N LEU A 123 -5.99 -7.79 -0.79
CA LEU A 123 -7.03 -7.50 -1.78
C LEU A 123 -8.40 -8.02 -1.30
N ARG A 124 -9.45 -7.29 -1.63
CA ARG A 124 -10.84 -7.71 -1.41
C ARG A 124 -11.14 -8.96 -2.21
N SER A 125 -11.68 -9.98 -1.55
CA SER A 125 -12.11 -11.21 -2.23
C SER A 125 -13.29 -10.99 -3.18
N GLU A 126 -13.99 -9.85 -3.06
CA GLU A 126 -15.10 -9.38 -3.87
C GLU A 126 -14.67 -8.49 -5.05
N ALA A 127 -13.39 -8.09 -5.12
CA ALA A 127 -12.89 -7.28 -6.22
C ALA A 127 -12.96 -8.06 -7.54
N ARG A 128 -13.65 -7.50 -8.53
CA ARG A 128 -13.93 -8.17 -9.81
C ARG A 128 -13.68 -7.21 -10.96
N TRP A 129 -13.11 -7.75 -12.03
CA TRP A 129 -13.16 -7.15 -13.34
C TRP A 129 -14.61 -7.04 -13.82
N HIS A 130 -14.86 -6.18 -14.80
CA HIS A 130 -16.19 -5.92 -15.35
C HIS A 130 -16.85 -7.15 -16.00
N ASP A 131 -16.06 -8.16 -16.35
CA ASP A 131 -16.51 -9.45 -16.88
C ASP A 131 -16.85 -10.49 -15.78
N GLY A 132 -16.63 -10.13 -14.51
CA GLY A 132 -16.84 -11.00 -13.35
C GLY A 132 -15.63 -11.85 -12.95
N THR A 133 -14.48 -11.70 -13.61
CA THR A 133 -13.23 -12.37 -13.20
C THR A 133 -12.71 -11.76 -11.89
N PRO A 134 -12.29 -12.54 -10.87
CA PRO A 134 -11.63 -12.02 -9.68
C PRO A 134 -10.36 -11.24 -9.99
N ILE A 135 -10.16 -10.10 -9.31
CA ILE A 135 -8.88 -9.40 -9.29
C ILE A 135 -7.96 -10.12 -8.30
N THR A 136 -6.76 -10.51 -8.74
CA THR A 136 -5.79 -11.23 -7.90
C THR A 136 -4.48 -10.46 -7.72
N ALA A 137 -3.63 -10.96 -6.82
CA ALA A 137 -2.27 -10.43 -6.65
C ALA A 137 -1.42 -10.56 -7.92
N ASP A 138 -1.66 -11.57 -8.74
CA ASP A 138 -0.99 -11.74 -10.04
C ASP A 138 -1.31 -10.57 -10.98
N ASP A 139 -2.57 -10.11 -11.01
CA ASP A 139 -2.97 -8.95 -11.83
C ASP A 139 -2.22 -7.67 -11.40
N VAL A 140 -2.00 -7.50 -10.10
CA VAL A 140 -1.29 -6.34 -9.55
C VAL A 140 0.20 -6.38 -9.92
N VAL A 141 0.85 -7.53 -9.74
CA VAL A 141 2.26 -7.71 -10.12
C VAL A 141 2.44 -7.56 -11.62
N TRP A 142 1.57 -8.19 -12.42
CA TRP A 142 1.57 -8.06 -13.88
C TRP A 142 1.40 -6.60 -14.32
N SER A 143 0.49 -5.85 -13.68
CA SER A 143 0.27 -4.44 -13.98
C SER A 143 1.53 -3.61 -13.72
N PHE A 144 2.15 -3.81 -12.55
CA PHE A 144 3.40 -3.13 -12.19
C PHE A 144 4.52 -3.43 -13.19
N GLU A 145 4.78 -4.71 -13.48
CA GLU A 145 5.83 -5.13 -14.40
C GLU A 145 5.58 -4.61 -15.82
N THR A 146 4.33 -4.67 -16.30
CA THR A 146 3.93 -4.15 -17.61
C THR A 146 4.14 -2.64 -17.72
N LEU A 147 3.82 -1.87 -16.67
CA LEU A 147 4.08 -0.44 -16.65
C LEU A 147 5.58 -0.12 -16.67
N MET A 148 6.39 -0.92 -15.98
CA MET A 148 7.85 -0.78 -15.94
C MET A 148 8.49 -1.18 -17.27
N GLU A 149 7.97 -2.17 -17.98
CA GLU A 149 8.53 -2.66 -19.24
C GLU A 149 8.02 -1.88 -20.46
N LEU A 150 6.71 -1.66 -20.56
CA LEU A 150 6.03 -1.18 -21.77
C LEU A 150 5.32 0.17 -21.58
N GLY A 151 5.14 0.60 -20.34
CA GLY A 151 4.43 1.84 -20.02
C GLY A 151 5.17 3.11 -20.48
N HIS A 152 4.45 4.23 -20.41
CA HIS A 152 5.01 5.57 -20.58
C HIS A 152 6.27 5.72 -19.70
N PRO A 153 7.40 6.29 -20.20
CA PRO A 153 8.67 6.34 -19.46
C PRO A 153 8.60 6.93 -18.05
N ARG A 154 7.59 7.77 -17.79
CA ARG A 154 7.26 8.32 -16.47
C ARG A 154 7.09 7.23 -15.39
N TYR A 155 6.56 6.05 -15.72
CA TYR A 155 6.35 4.98 -14.74
C TYR A 155 7.68 4.43 -14.22
N ARG A 156 8.66 4.24 -15.10
CA ARG A 156 10.02 3.83 -14.67
C ARG A 156 10.69 4.83 -13.76
N TYR A 157 10.45 6.12 -13.99
CA TYR A 157 10.94 7.18 -13.10
C TYR A 157 10.20 7.16 -11.76
N TYR A 158 8.86 7.16 -11.81
CA TYR A 158 7.99 7.24 -10.64
C TYR A 158 8.18 6.05 -9.69
N TYR A 159 8.28 4.84 -10.25
CA TYR A 159 8.46 3.61 -9.49
C TYR A 159 9.92 3.17 -9.35
N SER A 160 10.88 4.06 -9.63
CA SER A 160 12.31 3.74 -9.54
C SER A 160 12.79 3.33 -8.15
N ALA A 161 12.06 3.70 -7.09
CA ALA A 161 12.35 3.34 -5.70
C ALA A 161 11.83 1.95 -5.29
N ILE A 162 11.00 1.31 -6.12
CA ILE A 162 10.52 -0.06 -5.89
C ILE A 162 11.63 -1.02 -6.31
N GLU A 163 11.98 -1.93 -5.40
CA GLU A 163 12.95 -3.00 -5.67
C GLU A 163 12.26 -4.15 -6.40
N ARG A 164 11.10 -4.59 -5.92
CA ARG A 164 10.34 -5.71 -6.49
C ARG A 164 8.89 -5.74 -5.99
N ALA A 165 8.03 -6.36 -6.80
CA ALA A 165 6.66 -6.73 -6.47
C ALA A 165 6.56 -8.26 -6.41
N GLU A 166 5.84 -8.80 -5.43
CA GLU A 166 5.76 -10.25 -5.19
C GLU A 166 4.35 -10.69 -4.83
N VAL A 167 3.92 -11.80 -5.42
CA VAL A 167 2.72 -12.52 -5.00
C VAL A 167 3.04 -13.33 -3.75
N LEU A 168 2.40 -12.99 -2.62
CA LEU A 168 2.46 -13.76 -1.37
C LEU A 168 1.29 -14.74 -1.22
N GLY A 169 0.27 -14.58 -2.06
CA GLY A 169 -0.92 -15.43 -2.14
C GLY A 169 -1.95 -14.80 -3.07
N ALA A 170 -3.07 -15.50 -3.32
CA ALA A 170 -4.06 -15.09 -4.33
C ALA A 170 -4.57 -13.64 -4.17
N TYR A 171 -4.65 -13.14 -2.93
CA TYR A 171 -5.12 -11.79 -2.60
C TYR A 171 -4.10 -11.01 -1.77
N ARG A 172 -2.82 -11.36 -1.85
CA ARG A 172 -1.78 -10.72 -1.03
C ARG A 172 -0.55 -10.42 -1.87
N VAL A 173 -0.25 -9.14 -2.04
CA VAL A 173 0.86 -8.65 -2.86
C VAL A 173 1.78 -7.79 -2.01
N ARG A 174 3.08 -7.99 -2.14
CA ARG A 174 4.12 -7.23 -1.43
C ARG A 174 4.91 -6.39 -2.42
N PHE A 175 5.16 -5.14 -2.06
CA PHE A 175 6.18 -4.31 -2.69
C PHE A 175 7.31 -4.05 -1.69
N SER A 176 8.54 -4.36 -2.09
CA SER A 176 9.74 -4.04 -1.30
C SER A 176 10.45 -2.85 -1.94
N PHE A 177 11.01 -1.96 -1.13
CA PHE A 177 11.62 -0.73 -1.60
C PHE A 177 13.13 -0.76 -1.46
N LYS A 178 13.82 -0.01 -2.31
CA LYS A 178 15.29 0.10 -2.31
C LYS A 178 15.83 0.78 -1.05
N GLU A 179 15.03 1.66 -0.45
CA GLU A 179 15.38 2.42 0.75
C GLU A 179 14.18 2.46 1.72
N SER A 180 14.47 2.42 3.02
CA SER A 180 13.48 2.65 4.08
C SER A 180 13.25 4.15 4.31
N GLY A 181 12.14 4.49 4.97
CA GLY A 181 11.86 5.83 5.48
C GLY A 181 11.06 6.72 4.54
N ASN A 182 10.80 6.28 3.30
CA ASN A 182 9.89 7.00 2.41
C ASN A 182 8.45 6.81 2.88
N ARG A 183 7.86 7.89 3.40
CA ARG A 183 6.48 7.88 3.91
C ARG A 183 5.43 7.79 2.82
N GLU A 184 5.70 8.37 1.67
CA GLU A 184 4.73 8.45 0.58
C GLU A 184 4.64 7.12 -0.18
N LEU A 185 5.76 6.43 -0.34
CA LEU A 185 5.88 5.29 -1.25
C LEU A 185 4.83 4.19 -1.00
N PRO A 186 4.53 3.73 0.24
CA PRO A 186 3.45 2.78 0.48
C PRO A 186 2.05 3.19 0.00
N MET A 187 1.83 4.49 -0.26
CA MET A 187 0.52 5.08 -0.54
C MET A 187 0.26 5.36 -2.03
N ILE A 188 1.30 5.27 -2.86
CA ILE A 188 1.27 5.73 -4.27
C ILE A 188 1.57 4.62 -5.28
N ILE A 189 1.54 3.35 -4.83
CA ILE A 189 1.86 2.17 -5.66
C ILE A 189 0.61 1.68 -6.37
#